data_AF-A0A450XZY0-F1
#
_entry.id   AF-A0A450XZY0-F1
#
_cell.length_a   1.000
_cell.length_b   1.000
_cell.length_c   1.000
_cell.angle_alpha   90.00
_cell.angle_beta   90.00
_cell.angle_gamma   90.00
#
_symmetry.space_group_name_H-M   'P 1'
#
loop_
_entity.id
_entity.type
_entity.pdbx_description
1 polymer ?
#
loop_
_entity_poly.entity_id
_entity_poly.type
_entity_poly.pdbx_seq_one_letter_code
_entity_poly.pdbx_strand_id
1 'polypeptide(L)'
;MYTAAKSPTSTRIDEHIVEIVSDSGEGAQRAGQTFGAISAKMGNGVWTVEIIPAEIKPPTRSPQGASGIRIRLGSRYITNMGDQANLVVAFNEQVLRGRIDSGAYEPGTSILLEGKWRVDPSEEIVEQYKTTVADFRERGFVVYELAMEEACKQWTDNPRLGKNMFVLGMLCHLYQRDIGIALAGINAAFAKKSEQIRLVNENLLRAGYEFAKEQLDFCYEVPPWPHDTAMIVTNGNQALGLGVMASGIEMVSMYPITPATS
;
A
#
# COMPACT_ATOMS: atom_id res chain seq x y z
N MET A 1 -34.50 2.66 -0.50
CA MET A 1 -34.17 4.06 -0.22
C MET A 1 -32.69 4.23 -0.47
N TYR A 2 -32.30 4.94 -1.52
CA TYR A 2 -30.89 5.26 -1.76
C TYR A 2 -30.48 6.36 -0.77
N THR A 3 -29.71 6.02 0.24
CA THR A 3 -29.04 6.99 1.11
C THR A 3 -28.09 7.82 0.26
N ALA A 4 -28.29 9.14 0.24
CA ALA A 4 -27.39 10.07 -0.42
C ALA A 4 -25.96 9.86 0.09
N ALA A 5 -25.00 9.68 -0.83
CA ALA A 5 -23.60 9.57 -0.50
C ALA A 5 -23.17 10.83 0.26
N LYS A 6 -22.74 10.67 1.52
CA LYS A 6 -22.12 11.75 2.28
C LYS A 6 -20.86 12.17 1.53
N SER A 7 -20.72 13.45 1.21
CA SER A 7 -19.45 13.98 0.71
C SER A 7 -18.35 13.73 1.75
N PRO A 8 -17.19 13.17 1.37
CA PRO A 8 -16.17 12.79 2.34
C PRO A 8 -15.61 14.03 3.05
N THR A 9 -15.33 13.88 4.34
CA THR A 9 -14.69 14.92 5.14
C THR A 9 -13.20 14.94 4.79
N SER A 10 -12.77 15.94 4.02
CA SER A 10 -11.36 16.14 3.68
C SER A 10 -10.63 16.84 4.82
N THR A 11 -9.63 16.18 5.39
CA THR A 11 -8.77 16.73 6.44
C THR A 11 -7.41 17.10 5.86
N ARG A 12 -7.01 18.36 5.98
CA ARG A 12 -5.67 18.79 5.56
C ARG A 12 -4.65 18.43 6.63
N ILE A 13 -3.57 17.75 6.23
CA ILE A 13 -2.51 17.27 7.12
C ILE A 13 -1.12 17.55 6.53
N ASP A 14 -0.13 17.75 7.40
CA ASP A 14 1.25 18.01 6.98
C ASP A 14 2.01 16.75 6.61
N GLU A 15 1.68 15.62 7.23
CA GLU A 15 2.22 14.32 6.88
C GLU A 15 1.29 13.20 7.28
N HIS A 16 1.52 12.03 6.68
CA HIS A 16 0.82 10.81 7.04
C HIS A 16 1.69 9.59 6.73
N ILE A 17 1.57 8.56 7.54
CA ILE A 17 2.26 7.28 7.35
C ILE A 17 1.22 6.22 7.01
N VAL A 18 1.35 5.65 5.83
CA VAL A 18 0.48 4.61 5.28
C VAL A 18 1.23 3.29 5.22
N GLU A 19 0.61 2.20 5.65
CA GLU A 19 1.17 0.87 5.47
C GLU A 19 0.23 -0.01 4.64
N ILE A 20 0.77 -0.81 3.72
CA ILE A 20 0.03 -1.88 3.04
C ILE A 20 0.66 -3.20 3.48
N VAL A 21 -0.14 -4.10 4.04
CA VAL A 21 0.33 -5.40 4.56
C VAL A 21 -0.50 -6.55 4.02
N SER A 22 0.18 -7.60 3.58
CA SER A 22 -0.42 -8.77 2.94
C SER A 22 0.43 -10.01 3.15
N ASP A 23 -0.02 -11.15 2.64
CA ASP A 23 0.87 -12.31 2.47
C ASP A 23 1.86 -12.02 1.32
N SER A 24 2.99 -12.74 1.31
CA SER A 24 3.95 -12.70 0.20
C SER A 24 3.29 -13.05 -1.13
N GLY A 25 3.58 -12.24 -2.16
CA GLY A 25 3.10 -12.45 -3.52
C GLY A 25 1.77 -11.79 -3.86
N GLU A 26 1.11 -11.09 -2.92
CA GLU A 26 -0.13 -10.34 -3.18
C GLU A 26 0.11 -8.91 -3.67
N GLY A 27 1.38 -8.49 -3.80
CA GLY A 27 1.77 -7.28 -4.51
C GLY A 27 1.67 -5.96 -3.72
N ALA A 28 1.61 -6.02 -2.39
CA ALA A 28 1.58 -4.84 -1.50
C ALA A 28 2.72 -3.85 -1.78
N GLN A 29 3.97 -4.35 -1.87
CA GLN A 29 5.16 -3.53 -2.16
C GLN A 29 5.01 -2.73 -3.46
N ARG A 30 4.53 -3.37 -4.53
CA ARG A 30 4.35 -2.73 -5.83
C ARG A 30 3.31 -1.62 -5.78
N ALA A 31 2.19 -1.84 -5.08
CA ALA A 31 1.17 -0.81 -4.88
C ALA A 31 1.74 0.38 -4.11
N GLY A 32 2.44 0.14 -2.99
CA GLY A 32 3.01 1.21 -2.20
C GLY A 32 4.12 2.01 -2.89
N GLN A 33 5.01 1.34 -3.61
CA GLN A 33 6.03 2.00 -4.43
C GLN A 33 5.38 2.91 -5.48
N THR A 34 4.31 2.43 -6.13
CA THR A 34 3.57 3.21 -7.12
C THR A 34 2.86 4.40 -6.48
N PHE A 35 2.22 4.20 -5.33
CA PHE A 35 1.57 5.26 -4.55
C PHE A 35 2.57 6.35 -4.11
N GLY A 36 3.74 5.94 -3.61
CA GLY A 36 4.84 6.84 -3.28
C GLY A 36 5.34 7.62 -4.49
N ALA A 37 5.55 6.96 -5.63
CA ALA A 37 5.97 7.60 -6.87
C ALA A 37 4.95 8.61 -7.42
N ILE A 38 3.65 8.31 -7.33
CA ILE A 38 2.58 9.25 -7.70
C ILE A 38 2.63 10.47 -6.77
N SER A 39 2.74 10.26 -5.46
CA SER A 39 2.82 11.34 -4.47
C SER A 39 4.03 12.24 -4.70
N ALA A 40 5.20 11.66 -5.00
CA ALA A 40 6.40 12.41 -5.34
C ALA A 40 6.24 13.22 -6.64
N LYS A 41 5.62 12.65 -7.69
CA LYS A 41 5.31 13.37 -8.94
C LYS A 41 4.34 14.52 -8.73
N MET A 42 3.50 14.44 -7.69
CA MET A 42 2.62 15.53 -7.25
C MET A 42 3.30 16.53 -6.31
N GLY A 43 4.62 16.41 -6.12
CA GLY A 43 5.44 17.35 -5.35
C GLY A 43 5.48 17.08 -3.85
N ASN A 44 4.98 15.95 -3.35
CA ASN A 44 5.10 15.61 -1.93
C ASN A 44 6.49 15.06 -1.59
N GLY A 45 6.97 15.33 -0.37
CA GLY A 45 8.09 14.56 0.19
C GLY A 45 7.62 13.14 0.50
N VAL A 46 8.43 12.15 0.15
CA VAL A 46 8.07 10.73 0.27
C VAL A 46 9.26 9.93 0.80
N TRP A 47 8.98 9.01 1.72
CA TRP A 47 9.88 7.95 2.12
C TRP A 47 9.16 6.61 2.10
N THR A 48 9.78 5.58 1.53
CA THR A 48 9.22 4.22 1.48
C THR A 48 10.18 3.23 2.11
N VAL A 49 9.65 2.28 2.89
CA VAL A 49 10.40 1.14 3.40
C VAL A 49 9.59 -0.13 3.20
N GLU A 50 10.22 -1.14 2.61
CA GLU A 50 9.61 -2.44 2.37
C GLU A 50 9.64 -3.29 3.65
N ILE A 51 8.59 -4.06 3.83
CA ILE A 51 8.47 -5.08 4.87
C ILE A 51 8.60 -6.41 4.14
N ILE A 52 9.67 -7.13 4.44
CA ILE A 52 10.04 -8.38 3.78
C ILE A 52 10.11 -9.46 4.86
N PRO A 53 9.34 -10.55 4.74
CA PRO A 53 9.43 -11.64 5.70
C PRO A 53 10.79 -12.35 5.57
N ALA A 54 11.25 -12.97 6.65
CA ALA A 54 12.52 -13.69 6.67
C ALA A 54 12.52 -14.92 5.75
N GLU A 55 11.35 -15.56 5.58
CA GLU A 55 11.17 -16.67 4.66
C GLU A 55 10.78 -16.18 3.26
N ILE A 56 11.28 -16.85 2.23
CA ILE A 56 10.93 -16.53 0.83
C ILE A 56 9.43 -16.74 0.58
N LYS A 57 8.85 -17.77 1.19
CA LYS A 57 7.43 -18.11 1.06
C LYS A 57 6.88 -18.58 2.42
N PRO A 58 6.62 -17.64 3.34
CA PRO A 58 6.05 -17.98 4.64
C PRO A 58 4.66 -18.59 4.46
N PRO A 59 4.16 -19.33 5.46
CA PRO A 59 2.78 -19.78 5.48
C PRO A 59 1.81 -18.60 5.33
N THR A 60 0.76 -18.79 4.54
CA THR A 60 -0.29 -17.79 4.34
C THR A 60 -1.00 -17.49 5.67
N ARG A 61 -1.38 -16.23 5.89
CA ARG A 61 -2.01 -15.79 7.17
C ARG A 61 -1.15 -16.16 8.39
N SER A 62 0.16 -16.00 8.29
CA SER A 62 1.07 -16.11 9.43
C SER A 62 1.48 -14.72 9.93
N PRO A 63 1.46 -14.45 11.26
CA PRO A 63 1.93 -13.17 11.80
C PRO A 63 3.37 -12.82 11.41
N GLN A 64 4.26 -13.82 11.27
CA GLN A 64 5.66 -13.61 10.87
C GLN A 64 5.82 -13.50 9.34
N GLY A 65 4.77 -13.79 8.58
CA GLY A 65 4.78 -13.81 7.12
C GLY A 65 4.44 -12.47 6.45
N ALA A 66 4.36 -11.38 7.23
CA ALA A 66 3.96 -10.07 6.72
C ALA A 66 4.90 -9.60 5.60
N SER A 67 4.34 -9.41 4.42
CA SER A 67 4.96 -8.69 3.31
C SER A 67 4.20 -7.38 3.11
N GLY A 68 4.93 -6.29 2.91
CA GLY A 68 4.28 -4.99 2.88
C GLY A 68 5.22 -3.86 2.56
N ILE A 69 4.71 -2.65 2.76
CA ILE A 69 5.44 -1.41 2.53
C ILE A 69 4.82 -0.30 3.35
N ARG A 70 5.68 0.45 4.04
CA ARG A 70 5.33 1.71 4.70
C ARG A 70 5.71 2.86 3.80
N ILE A 71 4.82 3.81 3.65
CA ILE A 71 4.96 5.05 2.88
C ILE A 71 4.68 6.21 3.80
N ARG A 72 5.68 7.04 4.06
CA ARG A 72 5.48 8.35 4.69
C ARG A 72 5.41 9.40 3.59
N LEU A 73 4.34 10.18 3.58
CA LEU A 73 4.16 11.32 2.68
C LEU A 73 4.04 12.60 3.51
N GLY A 74 4.52 13.72 2.98
CA GLY A 74 4.35 15.01 3.64
C GLY A 74 4.47 16.23 2.73
N SER A 75 4.09 17.38 3.31
CA SER A 75 4.18 18.73 2.73
C SER A 75 5.56 19.37 2.89
N ARG A 76 6.55 18.57 3.29
CA ARG A 76 7.95 18.95 3.51
C ARG A 76 8.89 17.85 3.05
N TYR A 77 10.19 18.12 3.09
CA TYR A 77 11.19 17.07 2.89
C TYR A 77 11.09 16.00 3.98
N ILE A 78 11.03 14.73 3.57
CA ILE A 78 10.95 13.58 4.47
C ILE A 78 12.29 12.84 4.46
N THR A 79 12.84 12.60 5.64
CA THR A 79 14.20 12.04 5.82
C THR A 79 14.21 10.67 6.48
N ASN A 80 13.06 10.15 6.90
CA ASN A 80 12.94 8.85 7.57
C ASN A 80 11.51 8.29 7.45
N MET A 81 11.35 7.02 7.80
CA MET A 81 10.08 6.28 7.68
C MET A 81 9.01 6.64 8.71
N GLY A 82 9.39 7.32 9.80
CA GLY A 82 8.52 7.60 10.95
C GLY A 82 8.22 6.37 11.83
N ASP A 83 7.70 6.62 13.02
CA ASP A 83 7.60 5.61 14.09
C ASP A 83 6.38 4.70 13.91
N GLN A 84 5.19 5.28 13.76
CA GLN A 84 3.92 4.55 13.72
C GLN A 84 3.08 4.92 12.49
N ALA A 85 2.38 3.94 11.91
CA ALA A 85 1.49 4.22 10.79
C ALA A 85 0.15 4.79 11.26
N ASN A 86 -0.36 5.78 10.54
CA ASN A 86 -1.65 6.40 10.80
C ASN A 86 -2.81 5.67 10.10
N LEU A 87 -2.53 5.09 8.92
CA LEU A 87 -3.48 4.29 8.15
C LEU A 87 -2.83 3.00 7.65
N VAL A 88 -3.52 1.88 7.79
CA VAL A 88 -3.04 0.57 7.33
C VAL A 88 -4.08 -0.08 6.44
N VAL A 89 -3.68 -0.59 5.28
CA VAL A 89 -4.51 -1.48 4.45
C VAL A 89 -4.00 -2.91 4.59
N ALA A 90 -4.82 -3.79 5.12
CA ALA A 90 -4.45 -5.16 5.44
C ALA A 90 -5.28 -6.19 4.66
N PHE A 91 -4.62 -7.13 3.99
CA PHE A 91 -5.31 -8.15 3.19
C PHE A 91 -5.74 -9.36 4.02
N ASN A 92 -5.21 -9.47 5.23
CA ASN A 92 -5.66 -10.39 6.26
C ASN A 92 -5.26 -9.85 7.64
N GLU A 93 -5.92 -10.37 8.67
CA GLU A 93 -5.77 -9.94 10.05
C GLU A 93 -4.53 -10.55 10.73
N GLN A 94 -4.02 -11.69 10.27
CA GLN A 94 -2.89 -12.37 10.91
C GLN A 94 -1.57 -11.64 10.67
N VAL A 95 -1.25 -11.26 9.42
CA VAL A 95 -0.05 -10.46 9.13
C VAL A 95 -0.11 -9.08 9.79
N LEU A 96 -1.31 -8.52 9.86
CA LEU A 96 -1.58 -7.26 10.54
C LEU A 96 -1.31 -7.37 12.06
N ARG A 97 -1.75 -8.48 12.68
CA ARG A 97 -1.49 -8.77 14.10
C ARG A 97 0.02 -8.76 14.40
N GLY A 98 0.84 -9.39 13.56
CA GLY A 98 2.29 -9.38 13.72
C GLY A 98 2.89 -7.97 13.74
N ARG A 99 2.36 -7.05 12.93
CA ARG A 99 2.80 -5.64 12.89
C ARG A 99 2.34 -4.88 14.13
N ILE A 100 1.10 -5.06 14.52
CA ILE A 100 0.52 -4.50 15.75
C ILE A 100 1.35 -4.93 16.97
N ASP A 101 1.70 -6.21 17.07
CA ASP A 101 2.47 -6.78 18.20
C ASP A 101 3.93 -6.28 18.22
N SER A 102 4.49 -5.91 17.06
CA SER A 102 5.79 -5.24 16.98
C SER A 102 5.77 -3.75 17.35
N GLY A 103 4.62 -3.20 17.75
CA GLY A 103 4.46 -1.78 18.08
C GLY A 103 4.48 -0.85 16.86
N ALA A 104 4.15 -1.36 15.68
CA ALA A 104 4.21 -0.58 14.44
C ALA A 104 3.13 0.51 14.34
N TYR A 105 2.10 0.47 15.20
CA TYR A 105 0.91 1.34 15.20
C TYR A 105 0.51 1.73 16.62
N GLU A 106 -0.32 2.77 16.75
CA GLU A 106 -0.84 3.28 18.02
C GLU A 106 -2.38 3.20 18.09
N PRO A 107 -2.98 3.25 19.30
CA PRO A 107 -4.42 3.42 19.42
C PRO A 107 -4.90 4.64 18.60
N GLY A 108 -5.98 4.47 17.84
CA GLY A 108 -6.46 5.47 16.89
C GLY A 108 -6.01 5.27 15.44
N THR A 109 -5.00 4.42 15.17
CA THR A 109 -4.63 4.06 13.77
C THR A 109 -5.85 3.48 13.04
N SER A 110 -6.12 3.99 11.84
CA SER A 110 -7.18 3.51 10.96
C SER A 110 -6.76 2.25 10.22
N ILE A 111 -7.53 1.18 10.34
CA ILE A 111 -7.26 -0.11 9.71
C ILE A 111 -8.34 -0.39 8.67
N LEU A 112 -7.93 -0.44 7.40
CA LEU A 112 -8.75 -0.91 6.28
C LEU A 112 -8.46 -2.40 6.07
N LEU A 113 -9.28 -3.26 6.68
CA LEU A 113 -9.07 -4.70 6.73
C LEU A 113 -9.95 -5.42 5.70
N GLU A 114 -9.37 -6.35 4.94
CA GLU A 114 -10.12 -7.26 4.08
C GLU A 114 -11.06 -8.16 4.90
N GLY A 115 -12.37 -8.06 4.60
CA GLY A 115 -13.44 -8.76 5.29
C GLY A 115 -13.75 -10.17 4.79
N LYS A 116 -13.15 -10.65 3.67
CA LYS A 116 -13.46 -11.97 3.09
C LYS A 116 -13.32 -13.14 4.08
N TRP A 117 -12.42 -13.01 5.06
CA TRP A 117 -12.11 -14.04 6.05
C TRP A 117 -13.23 -14.25 7.08
N ARG A 118 -14.23 -13.37 7.13
CA ARG A 118 -15.46 -13.54 7.94
C ARG A 118 -16.31 -14.73 7.52
N VAL A 119 -16.21 -15.12 6.25
CA VAL A 119 -17.05 -16.15 5.62
C VAL A 119 -16.20 -17.20 4.91
N ASP A 120 -15.05 -17.53 5.50
CA ASP A 120 -14.14 -18.54 4.98
C ASP A 120 -14.74 -19.96 5.13
N PRO A 121 -14.50 -20.89 4.18
CA PRO A 121 -14.91 -22.28 4.33
C PRO A 121 -14.36 -22.99 5.57
N SER A 122 -13.24 -22.52 6.13
CA SER A 122 -12.69 -23.03 7.39
C SER A 122 -13.28 -22.30 8.59
N GLU A 123 -14.01 -23.03 9.44
CA GLU A 123 -14.55 -22.51 10.71
C GLU A 123 -13.44 -21.96 11.63
N GLU A 124 -12.26 -22.58 11.60
CA GLU A 124 -11.09 -22.11 12.35
C GLU A 124 -10.67 -20.71 11.90
N ILE A 125 -10.65 -20.45 10.58
CA ILE A 125 -10.28 -19.15 10.01
C ILE A 125 -11.31 -18.09 10.40
N VAL A 126 -12.60 -18.44 10.36
CA VAL A 126 -13.69 -17.54 10.75
C VAL A 126 -13.56 -17.13 12.22
N GLU A 127 -13.30 -18.09 13.11
CA GLU A 127 -13.15 -17.80 14.53
C GLU A 127 -11.85 -17.02 14.83
N GLN A 128 -10.74 -17.37 14.17
CA GLN A 128 -9.48 -16.59 14.23
C GLN A 128 -9.70 -15.13 13.81
N TYR A 129 -10.39 -14.91 12.70
CA TYR A 129 -10.66 -13.58 12.19
C TYR A 129 -11.50 -12.78 13.19
N LYS A 130 -12.61 -13.35 13.66
CA LYS A 130 -13.52 -12.71 14.60
C LYS A 130 -12.82 -12.32 15.92
N THR A 131 -12.06 -13.23 16.50
CA THR A 131 -11.32 -13.00 17.75
C THR A 131 -10.22 -11.96 17.57
N THR A 132 -9.46 -12.03 16.48
CA THR A 132 -8.38 -11.07 16.18
C THR A 132 -8.91 -9.66 15.94
N VAL A 133 -10.02 -9.51 15.21
CA VAL A 133 -10.64 -8.19 14.99
C VAL A 133 -11.22 -7.61 16.28
N ALA A 134 -11.75 -8.45 17.17
CA ALA A 134 -12.20 -8.00 18.48
C ALA A 134 -11.03 -7.46 19.33
N ASP A 135 -9.89 -8.18 19.36
CA ASP A 135 -8.65 -7.72 20.01
C ASP A 135 -8.18 -6.37 19.45
N PHE A 136 -8.19 -6.20 18.13
CA PHE A 136 -7.78 -4.92 17.52
C PHE A 136 -8.66 -3.75 18.00
N ARG A 137 -9.97 -3.96 18.09
CA ARG A 137 -10.90 -2.93 18.59
C ARG A 137 -10.68 -2.64 20.08
N GLU A 138 -10.45 -3.68 20.88
CA GLU A 138 -10.16 -3.53 22.32
C GLU A 138 -8.87 -2.74 22.56
N ARG A 139 -7.87 -2.93 21.70
CA ARG A 139 -6.60 -2.18 21.71
C ARG A 139 -6.71 -0.75 21.18
N GLY A 140 -7.92 -0.31 20.79
CA GLY A 140 -8.21 1.06 20.40
C GLY A 140 -7.96 1.39 18.92
N PHE A 141 -7.81 0.39 18.05
CA PHE A 141 -7.71 0.64 16.61
C PHE A 141 -9.08 0.90 15.97
N VAL A 142 -9.12 1.76 14.95
CA VAL A 142 -10.35 2.04 14.19
C VAL A 142 -10.44 1.08 13.00
N VAL A 143 -11.16 -0.03 13.17
CA VAL A 143 -11.20 -1.12 12.17
C VAL A 143 -12.40 -0.99 11.23
N TYR A 144 -12.11 -0.74 9.95
CA TYR A 144 -13.03 -0.79 8.81
C TYR A 144 -12.88 -2.14 8.10
N GLU A 145 -13.88 -3.01 8.21
CA GLU A 145 -13.90 -4.29 7.51
C GLU A 145 -14.52 -4.09 6.11
N LEU A 146 -13.73 -4.27 5.06
CA LEU A 146 -14.08 -3.96 3.67
C LEU A 146 -14.09 -5.22 2.79
N ALA A 147 -15.12 -5.40 1.99
CA ALA A 147 -15.26 -6.53 1.07
C ALA A 147 -14.44 -6.33 -0.24
N MET A 148 -13.13 -6.12 -0.12
CA MET A 148 -12.28 -5.77 -1.28
C MET A 148 -12.18 -6.93 -2.28
N GLU A 149 -12.07 -8.18 -1.81
CA GLU A 149 -12.05 -9.39 -2.65
C GLU A 149 -13.31 -9.48 -3.53
N GLU A 150 -14.49 -9.31 -2.92
CA GLU A 150 -15.76 -9.40 -3.65
C GLU A 150 -15.90 -8.27 -4.67
N ALA A 151 -15.45 -7.05 -4.34
CA ALA A 151 -15.41 -5.96 -5.30
C ALA A 151 -14.45 -6.25 -6.47
N CYS A 152 -13.30 -6.88 -6.20
CA CYS A 152 -12.33 -7.25 -7.23
C CYS A 152 -12.85 -8.35 -8.19
N LYS A 153 -13.69 -9.28 -7.70
CA LYS A 153 -14.23 -10.39 -8.51
C LYS A 153 -15.07 -9.95 -9.70
N GLN A 154 -15.58 -8.72 -9.70
CA GLN A 154 -16.30 -8.15 -10.85
C GLN A 154 -15.38 -7.87 -12.05
N TRP A 155 -14.06 -7.81 -11.82
CA TRP A 155 -13.06 -7.38 -12.80
C TRP A 155 -12.00 -8.45 -13.10
N THR A 156 -11.85 -9.45 -12.22
CA THR A 156 -10.90 -10.54 -12.38
C THR A 156 -11.33 -11.81 -11.64
N ASP A 157 -11.07 -12.97 -12.26
CA ASP A 157 -11.25 -14.27 -11.61
C ASP A 157 -10.16 -14.58 -10.57
N ASN A 158 -9.10 -13.78 -10.51
CA ASN A 158 -7.99 -13.96 -9.58
C ASN A 158 -7.67 -12.67 -8.81
N PRO A 159 -8.53 -12.28 -7.84
CA PRO A 159 -8.31 -11.08 -7.03
C PRO A 159 -6.97 -11.05 -6.30
N ARG A 160 -6.41 -12.20 -5.92
CA ARG A 160 -5.12 -12.30 -5.22
C ARG A 160 -3.98 -11.59 -5.95
N LEU A 161 -3.99 -11.57 -7.29
CA LEU A 161 -2.97 -10.90 -8.10
C LEU A 161 -3.30 -9.45 -8.48
N GLY A 162 -4.56 -9.03 -8.30
CA GLY A 162 -5.06 -7.73 -8.75
C GLY A 162 -5.46 -6.77 -7.63
N LYS A 163 -5.69 -7.28 -6.42
CA LYS A 163 -6.16 -6.49 -5.26
C LYS A 163 -5.21 -5.35 -4.90
N ASN A 164 -3.91 -5.52 -5.16
CA ASN A 164 -2.93 -4.44 -4.99
C ASN A 164 -3.23 -3.21 -5.86
N MET A 165 -3.70 -3.37 -7.10
CA MET A 165 -4.14 -2.24 -7.94
C MET A 165 -5.44 -1.63 -7.43
N PHE A 166 -6.36 -2.45 -6.93
CA PHE A 166 -7.58 -1.97 -6.28
C PHE A 166 -7.25 -1.10 -5.06
N VAL A 167 -6.37 -1.57 -4.18
CA VAL A 167 -5.90 -0.80 -3.01
C VAL A 167 -5.14 0.46 -3.41
N LEU A 168 -4.32 0.42 -4.47
CA LEU A 168 -3.72 1.63 -5.02
C LEU A 168 -4.80 2.65 -5.42
N GLY A 169 -5.90 2.20 -6.03
CA GLY A 169 -7.05 3.03 -6.37
C GLY A 169 -7.71 3.65 -5.14
N MET A 170 -7.95 2.85 -4.11
CA MET A 170 -8.49 3.32 -2.83
C MET A 170 -7.61 4.42 -2.21
N LEU A 171 -6.30 4.19 -2.17
CA LEU A 171 -5.34 5.16 -1.65
C LEU A 171 -5.28 6.43 -2.51
N CYS A 172 -5.41 6.32 -3.83
CA CYS A 172 -5.51 7.50 -4.69
C CYS A 172 -6.75 8.34 -4.35
N HIS A 173 -7.89 7.74 -4.04
CA HIS A 173 -9.07 8.48 -3.59
C HIS A 173 -8.84 9.13 -2.21
N LEU A 174 -8.40 8.33 -1.24
CA LEU A 174 -8.22 8.77 0.15
C LEU A 174 -7.22 9.92 0.28
N TYR A 175 -6.16 9.93 -0.53
CA TYR A 175 -5.12 10.99 -0.49
C TYR A 175 -5.22 11.99 -1.62
N GLN A 176 -6.32 11.98 -2.38
CA GLN A 176 -6.55 12.89 -3.51
C GLN A 176 -5.39 12.87 -4.53
N ARG A 177 -4.86 11.67 -4.83
CA ARG A 177 -3.82 11.51 -5.84
C ARG A 177 -4.43 11.48 -7.24
N ASP A 178 -3.71 12.04 -8.20
CA ASP A 178 -4.12 12.07 -9.59
C ASP A 178 -4.13 10.64 -10.17
N ILE A 179 -5.34 10.16 -10.47
CA ILE A 179 -5.56 8.84 -11.05
C ILE A 179 -4.96 8.73 -12.46
N GLY A 180 -4.85 9.83 -13.21
CA GLY A 180 -4.19 9.87 -14.52
C GLY A 180 -2.69 9.56 -14.42
N ILE A 181 -2.01 10.09 -13.39
CA ILE A 181 -0.60 9.75 -13.12
C ILE A 181 -0.48 8.26 -12.76
N ALA A 182 -1.41 7.73 -11.96
CA ALA A 182 -1.46 6.32 -11.60
C ALA A 182 -1.64 5.42 -12.83
N LEU A 183 -2.62 5.73 -13.69
CA LEU A 183 -2.89 5.01 -14.93
C LEU A 183 -1.70 5.05 -15.89
N ALA A 184 -1.03 6.20 -16.03
CA ALA A 184 0.19 6.30 -16.82
C ALA A 184 1.31 5.40 -16.27
N GLY A 185 1.44 5.32 -14.93
CA GLY A 185 2.37 4.42 -14.25
C GLY A 185 2.07 2.94 -14.52
N ILE A 186 0.80 2.54 -14.45
CA ILE A 186 0.35 1.17 -14.80
C ILE A 186 0.67 0.87 -16.26
N ASN A 187 0.33 1.78 -17.17
CA ASN A 187 0.61 1.63 -18.59
C ASN A 187 2.10 1.38 -18.87
N ALA A 188 2.99 2.15 -18.23
CA ALA A 188 4.43 1.94 -18.35
C ALA A 188 4.88 0.60 -17.74
N ALA A 189 4.37 0.23 -16.57
CA ALA A 189 4.72 -1.02 -15.88
C ALA A 189 4.32 -2.28 -16.67
N PHE A 190 3.18 -2.23 -17.35
CA PHE A 190 2.61 -3.34 -18.10
C PHE A 190 2.82 -3.23 -19.62
N ALA A 191 3.67 -2.30 -20.10
CA ALA A 191 3.89 -2.06 -21.53
C ALA A 191 4.37 -3.30 -22.32
N LYS A 192 5.05 -4.24 -21.65
CA LYS A 192 5.52 -5.51 -22.24
C LYS A 192 4.56 -6.69 -22.04
N LYS A 193 3.39 -6.44 -21.44
CA LYS A 193 2.36 -7.46 -21.17
C LYS A 193 1.22 -7.32 -22.19
N SER A 194 0.30 -8.29 -22.20
CA SER A 194 -0.86 -8.23 -23.09
C SER A 194 -1.78 -7.06 -22.71
N GLU A 195 -2.49 -6.54 -23.71
CA GLU A 195 -3.46 -5.46 -23.52
C GLU A 195 -4.55 -5.84 -22.51
N GLN A 196 -5.01 -7.09 -22.53
CA GLN A 196 -6.01 -7.59 -21.58
C GLN A 196 -5.52 -7.48 -20.13
N ILE A 197 -4.26 -7.86 -19.84
CA ILE A 197 -3.68 -7.73 -18.49
C ILE A 197 -3.65 -6.25 -18.07
N ARG A 198 -3.24 -5.37 -18.98
CA ARG A 198 -3.20 -3.92 -18.74
C ARG A 198 -4.58 -3.37 -18.39
N LEU A 199 -5.59 -3.67 -19.21
CA LEU A 199 -6.98 -3.23 -19.01
C LEU A 199 -7.57 -3.73 -17.69
N VAL A 200 -7.31 -4.98 -17.30
CA VAL A 200 -7.75 -5.52 -16.01
C VAL A 200 -7.16 -4.72 -14.85
N ASN A 201 -5.87 -4.38 -14.89
CA ASN A 201 -5.22 -3.61 -13.84
C ASN A 201 -5.73 -2.15 -13.80
N GLU A 202 -5.99 -1.52 -14.95
CA GLU A 202 -6.60 -0.19 -15.00
C GLU A 202 -8.03 -0.17 -14.43
N ASN A 203 -8.83 -1.18 -14.76
CA ASN A 203 -10.18 -1.32 -14.25
C ASN A 203 -10.19 -1.56 -12.73
N LEU A 204 -9.30 -2.41 -12.22
CA LEU A 204 -9.14 -2.61 -10.78
C LEU A 204 -8.75 -1.33 -10.05
N LEU A 205 -7.82 -0.54 -10.60
CA LEU A 205 -7.47 0.78 -10.05
C LEU A 205 -8.70 1.70 -9.96
N ARG A 206 -9.47 1.82 -11.05
CA ARG A 206 -10.68 2.65 -11.09
C ARG A 206 -11.75 2.16 -10.12
N ALA A 207 -11.96 0.84 -10.08
CA ALA A 207 -12.92 0.21 -9.17
C ALA A 207 -12.55 0.47 -7.71
N GLY A 208 -11.28 0.38 -7.35
CA GLY A 208 -10.81 0.70 -5.99
C GLY A 208 -11.01 2.17 -5.62
N TYR A 209 -10.80 3.08 -6.57
CA TYR A 209 -11.06 4.50 -6.37
C TYR A 209 -12.53 4.78 -6.06
N GLU A 210 -13.46 4.27 -6.88
CA GLU A 210 -14.90 4.45 -6.63
C GLU A 210 -15.37 3.69 -5.38
N PHE A 211 -14.85 2.49 -5.13
CA PHE A 211 -15.17 1.74 -3.92
C PHE A 211 -14.81 2.51 -2.65
N ALA A 212 -13.60 3.10 -2.58
CA ALA A 212 -13.23 3.92 -1.43
C ALA A 212 -14.16 5.12 -1.26
N LYS A 213 -14.55 5.78 -2.35
CA LYS A 213 -15.48 6.90 -2.35
C LYS A 213 -16.88 6.54 -1.85
N GLU A 214 -17.34 5.32 -2.10
CA GLU A 214 -18.64 4.83 -1.65
C GLU A 214 -18.61 4.30 -0.21
N GLN A 215 -17.51 3.67 0.20
CA GLN A 215 -17.41 2.93 1.46
C GLN A 215 -16.76 3.73 2.61
N LEU A 216 -16.01 4.79 2.30
CA LEU A 216 -15.26 5.58 3.27
C LEU A 216 -15.67 7.05 3.18
N ASP A 217 -15.86 7.69 4.33
CA ASP A 217 -16.36 9.06 4.45
C ASP A 217 -15.29 10.07 4.87
N PHE A 218 -14.01 9.70 4.75
CA PHE A 218 -12.86 10.53 5.06
C PHE A 218 -11.86 10.55 3.92
N CYS A 219 -11.23 11.71 3.71
CA CYS A 219 -10.09 11.90 2.83
C CYS A 219 -9.04 12.75 3.53
N TYR A 220 -7.82 12.70 3.02
CA TYR A 220 -6.70 13.50 3.47
C TYR A 220 -6.15 14.33 2.31
N GLU A 221 -5.91 15.60 2.58
CA GLU A 221 -5.17 16.48 1.68
C GLU A 221 -3.77 16.68 2.25
N VAL A 222 -2.75 16.24 1.50
CA VAL A 222 -1.34 16.51 1.82
C VAL A 222 -0.79 17.50 0.79
N PRO A 223 -0.60 18.78 1.16
CA PRO A 223 -0.10 19.80 0.24
C PRO A 223 1.27 19.43 -0.33
N PRO A 224 1.61 19.89 -1.55
CA PRO A 224 2.94 19.68 -2.11
C PRO A 224 4.00 20.38 -1.25
N TRP A 225 5.20 19.81 -1.20
CA TRP A 225 6.39 20.42 -0.62
C TRP A 225 6.99 21.41 -1.63
N PRO A 226 7.02 22.72 -1.33
CA PRO A 226 7.62 23.70 -2.23
C PRO A 226 9.13 23.48 -2.37
N HIS A 227 9.59 23.23 -3.59
CA HIS A 227 11.00 23.12 -3.95
C HIS A 227 11.20 23.52 -5.42
N ASP A 228 12.39 24.01 -5.76
CA ASP A 228 12.76 24.55 -7.08
C ASP A 228 13.73 23.66 -7.86
N THR A 229 14.15 22.54 -7.25
CA THR A 229 15.15 21.63 -7.80
C THR A 229 14.50 20.37 -8.39
N ALA A 230 15.00 19.86 -9.52
CA ALA A 230 14.52 18.61 -10.07
C ALA A 230 14.85 17.43 -9.15
N MET A 231 13.85 16.63 -8.80
CA MET A 231 13.99 15.49 -7.88
C MET A 231 13.75 14.16 -8.61
N ILE A 232 14.40 13.10 -8.12
CA ILE A 232 14.15 11.72 -8.54
C ILE A 232 13.68 10.89 -7.35
N VAL A 233 12.81 9.91 -7.61
CA VAL A 233 12.50 8.85 -6.65
C VAL A 233 13.46 7.70 -6.92
N THR A 234 14.29 7.35 -5.94
CA THR A 234 15.30 6.29 -6.07
C THR A 234 15.51 5.59 -4.74
N ASN A 235 16.01 4.35 -4.78
CA ASN A 235 16.44 3.63 -3.59
C ASN A 235 17.97 3.76 -3.39
N GLY A 236 18.47 3.29 -2.25
CA GLY A 236 19.89 3.42 -1.89
C GLY A 236 20.85 2.75 -2.88
N ASN A 237 20.55 1.52 -3.33
CA ASN A 237 21.42 0.81 -4.26
C ASN A 237 21.46 1.47 -5.63
N GLN A 238 20.31 1.93 -6.14
CA GLN A 238 20.25 2.69 -7.39
C GLN A 238 21.03 3.99 -7.29
N ALA A 239 20.88 4.74 -6.20
CA ALA A 239 21.65 5.97 -5.96
C ALA A 239 23.17 5.68 -5.92
N LEU A 240 23.58 4.60 -5.26
CA LEU A 240 24.98 4.16 -5.24
C LEU A 240 25.46 3.81 -6.66
N GLY A 241 24.68 3.03 -7.41
CA GLY A 241 25.00 2.67 -8.80
C GLY A 241 25.12 3.90 -9.71
N LEU A 242 24.23 4.87 -9.58
CA LEU A 242 24.31 6.16 -10.28
C LEU A 242 25.60 6.93 -9.91
N GLY A 243 25.98 6.94 -8.63
CA GLY A 243 27.22 7.55 -8.17
C GLY A 243 28.47 6.86 -8.73
N VAL A 244 28.49 5.52 -8.75
CA VAL A 244 29.57 4.72 -9.36
C VAL A 244 29.72 5.07 -10.84
N MET A 245 28.62 5.07 -11.60
CA MET A 245 28.66 5.46 -13.02
C MET A 245 29.14 6.90 -13.22
N ALA A 246 28.66 7.84 -12.39
CA ALA A 246 29.07 9.25 -12.49
C ALA A 246 30.56 9.47 -12.16
N SER A 247 31.19 8.58 -11.39
CA SER A 247 32.61 8.66 -11.03
C SER A 247 33.57 8.18 -12.12
N GLY A 248 33.06 7.53 -13.18
CA GLY A 248 33.89 6.97 -14.26
C GLY A 248 34.48 5.58 -13.97
N ILE A 249 33.95 4.86 -12.97
CA ILE A 249 34.33 3.45 -12.73
C ILE A 249 33.79 2.58 -13.86
N GLU A 250 34.67 1.85 -14.55
CA GLU A 250 34.33 1.02 -15.71
C GLU A 250 34.16 -0.48 -15.37
N MET A 251 34.58 -0.91 -14.18
CA MET A 251 34.51 -2.31 -13.75
C MET A 251 34.03 -2.43 -12.31
N VAL A 252 33.04 -3.28 -12.09
CA VAL A 252 32.53 -3.68 -10.77
C VAL A 252 32.61 -5.20 -10.66
N SER A 253 33.15 -5.70 -9.55
CA SER A 253 33.12 -7.13 -9.20
C SER A 253 32.31 -7.29 -7.92
N MET A 254 31.31 -8.17 -7.94
CA MET A 254 30.47 -8.44 -6.77
C MET A 254 30.14 -9.92 -6.64
N TYR A 255 29.86 -10.33 -5.41
CA TYR A 255 29.23 -11.61 -5.10
C TYR A 255 27.79 -11.33 -4.63
N PRO A 256 26.76 -12.03 -5.14
CA PRO A 256 25.38 -11.79 -4.73
C PRO A 256 25.18 -11.99 -3.22
N ILE A 257 24.75 -10.93 -2.53
CA ILE A 257 24.45 -10.93 -1.09
C ILE A 257 23.36 -9.91 -0.78
N THR A 258 22.31 -10.32 -0.08
CA THR A 258 21.25 -9.40 0.39
C THR A 258 21.83 -8.46 1.46
N PRO A 259 21.62 -7.12 1.39
CA PRO A 259 20.79 -6.35 0.46
C PRO A 259 21.55 -5.69 -0.71
N ALA A 260 22.80 -6.08 -1.00
CA ALA A 260 23.66 -5.40 -1.97
C ALA A 260 23.45 -5.79 -3.45
N THR A 261 22.75 -6.90 -3.73
CA THR A 261 22.63 -7.45 -5.10
C THR A 261 21.79 -6.60 -6.07
N SER A 262 20.77 -5.87 -5.57
CA SER A 262 19.81 -5.12 -6.41
C SER A 262 20.31 -3.80 -6.93
#